data_AF-A0A1B7MEJ1-F1
#
_entry.id   AF-A0A1B7MEJ1-F1
#
_cell.length_a   1.000
_cell.length_b   1.000
_cell.length_c   1.000
_cell.angle_alpha   90.00
_cell.angle_beta   90.00
_cell.angle_gamma   90.00
#
_symmetry.space_group_name_H-M   'P 1'
#
loop_
_entity.id
_entity.type
_entity.pdbx_description
1 polymer ?
#
loop_
_entity_poly.entity_id
_entity_poly.type
_entity_poly.pdbx_seq_one_letter_code
_entity_poly.pdbx_strand_id
1 'polypeptide(L)'
;LTNNISGQWMFSHGMAQDFIGLSSKVTVDTTRERTPKVNLYPPAHHHVESVHFTTPKGIPFGVPFHPALAVVQTPAREYIVLKDNVVQVGCEEGGVVNVWMRVLGCDQSGMFQMNH
;
A
#
# COMPACT_ATOMS: atom_id res chain seq x y z
N LEU A 1 -14.51 27.75 13.07
CA LEU A 1 -13.34 27.44 12.23
C LEU A 1 -13.69 26.24 11.38
N THR A 2 -14.17 26.48 10.17
CA THR A 2 -14.73 25.47 9.27
C THR A 2 -13.61 25.05 8.32
N ASN A 3 -13.02 23.87 8.56
CA ASN A 3 -11.93 23.34 7.75
C ASN A 3 -12.54 22.54 6.58
N ASN A 4 -12.97 23.26 5.54
CA ASN A 4 -13.46 22.62 4.32
C ASN A 4 -12.28 22.37 3.38
N ILE A 5 -11.78 21.14 3.34
CA ILE A 5 -10.64 20.72 2.49
C ILE A 5 -11.12 20.20 1.12
N SER A 6 -12.43 20.14 0.85
CA SER A 6 -12.89 19.83 -0.51
C SER A 6 -12.85 21.10 -1.37
N GLY A 7 -11.86 21.15 -2.27
CA GLY A 7 -11.88 22.04 -3.42
C GLY A 7 -13.18 21.87 -4.21
N GLN A 8 -13.51 22.88 -5.02
CA GLN A 8 -14.71 22.90 -5.85
C GLN A 8 -14.81 21.62 -6.69
N TRP A 9 -15.98 20.97 -6.62
CA TRP A 9 -16.23 19.74 -7.36
C TRP A 9 -16.15 20.01 -8.87
N MET A 10 -15.26 19.30 -9.58
CA MET A 10 -15.12 19.40 -11.03
C MET A 10 -15.32 18.03 -11.68
N PHE A 11 -15.89 18.05 -12.89
CA PHE A 11 -16.03 16.86 -13.71
C PHE A 11 -14.66 16.33 -14.15
N SER A 12 -14.57 15.02 -14.41
CA SER A 12 -13.32 14.33 -14.79
C SER A 12 -12.63 14.93 -16.01
N HIS A 13 -13.38 15.48 -16.97
CA HIS A 13 -12.79 16.22 -18.10
C HIS A 13 -12.12 17.54 -17.67
N GLY A 14 -12.66 18.24 -16.66
CA GLY A 14 -12.07 19.47 -16.12
C GLY A 14 -10.75 19.20 -15.38
N MET A 15 -10.68 18.10 -14.60
CA MET A 15 -9.46 17.69 -13.89
C MET A 15 -8.33 17.28 -14.86
N ALA A 16 -8.67 16.61 -15.97
CA ALA A 16 -7.70 16.26 -17.01
C ALA A 16 -7.16 17.50 -17.74
N GLN A 17 -7.98 18.53 -17.95
CA GLN A 17 -7.56 19.80 -18.56
C GLN A 17 -6.67 20.63 -17.63
N ASP A 18 -6.94 20.64 -16.32
CA ASP A 18 -6.12 21.34 -15.33
C ASP A 18 -4.76 20.67 -15.11
N PHE A 19 -4.68 19.33 -15.12
CA PHE A 19 -3.40 18.61 -15.03
C PHE A 19 -2.49 18.86 -16.25
N ILE A 20 -3.07 19.16 -17.41
CA ILE A 20 -2.35 19.50 -18.65
C ILE A 20 -2.03 21.02 -18.71
N GLY A 21 -2.45 21.81 -17.71
CA GLY A 21 -2.13 23.23 -17.59
C GLY A 21 -2.93 24.13 -18.53
N LEU A 22 -4.01 23.63 -19.14
CA LEU A 22 -4.86 24.40 -20.05
C LEU A 22 -6.04 24.98 -19.27
N SER A 23 -5.82 26.12 -18.61
CA SER A 23 -6.90 26.89 -17.98
C SER A 23 -7.90 27.33 -19.04
N SER A 24 -8.97 26.56 -19.18
CA SER A 24 -10.01 26.79 -20.17
C SER A 24 -11.21 27.35 -19.43
N LYS A 25 -11.44 28.67 -19.53
CA LYS A 25 -12.71 29.29 -19.15
C LYS A 25 -13.83 28.58 -19.91
N VAL A 26 -14.63 27.76 -19.22
CA VAL A 26 -15.82 27.14 -19.82
C VAL A 26 -17.06 27.59 -19.06
N THR A 27 -17.86 28.38 -19.77
CA THR A 27 -19.24 28.78 -19.47
C THR A 27 -20.11 27.56 -19.17
N VAL A 28 -20.87 27.65 -18.08
CA VAL A 28 -21.78 26.60 -17.58
C VAL A 28 -23.00 26.53 -18.49
N ASP A 29 -23.12 25.45 -19.27
CA ASP A 29 -24.38 25.07 -19.90
C ASP A 29 -25.05 23.94 -19.10
N THR A 30 -26.25 24.27 -18.63
CA THR A 30 -27.02 23.51 -17.64
C THR A 30 -27.82 22.41 -18.33
N THR A 31 -27.33 21.16 -18.41
CA THR A 31 -28.23 20.03 -18.69
C THR A 31 -27.77 18.69 -18.11
N ARG A 32 -28.71 18.07 -17.38
CA ARG A 32 -28.78 16.66 -16.97
C ARG A 32 -27.83 16.19 -15.87
N GLU A 33 -28.37 16.13 -14.65
CA GLU A 33 -27.84 15.36 -13.53
C GLU A 33 -27.79 13.86 -13.88
N ARG A 34 -26.65 13.41 -14.41
CA ARG A 34 -26.22 12.02 -14.28
C ARG A 34 -25.27 11.99 -13.10
N THR A 35 -25.62 11.24 -12.05
CA THR A 35 -24.68 10.93 -10.98
C THR A 35 -23.43 10.32 -11.61
N PRO A 36 -22.26 11.01 -11.56
CA PRO A 36 -21.07 10.45 -12.17
C PRO A 36 -20.65 9.24 -11.36
N LYS A 37 -20.66 8.08 -12.01
CA LYS A 37 -20.08 6.86 -11.47
C LYS A 37 -18.56 7.02 -11.54
N VAL A 38 -17.97 7.60 -10.50
CA VAL A 38 -16.52 7.72 -10.36
C VAL A 38 -15.97 6.32 -10.11
N ASN A 39 -15.44 5.68 -11.15
CA ASN A 39 -14.69 4.44 -10.99
C ASN A 39 -13.26 4.83 -10.59
N LEU A 40 -12.98 4.83 -9.29
CA LEU A 40 -11.62 4.94 -8.78
C LEU A 40 -10.92 3.62 -9.13
N TYR A 41 -10.07 3.63 -10.16
CA TYR A 41 -9.14 2.54 -10.41
C TYR A 41 -7.87 2.81 -9.59
N PRO A 42 -7.66 2.13 -8.45
CA PRO A 42 -6.35 2.16 -7.82
C PRO A 42 -5.34 1.55 -8.80
N PRO A 43 -4.19 2.20 -9.02
CA PRO A 43 -3.11 1.61 -9.80
C PRO A 43 -2.77 0.21 -9.26
N ALA A 44 -2.52 -0.76 -10.16
CA ALA A 44 -2.35 -2.17 -9.79
C ALA A 44 -1.24 -2.43 -8.74
N HIS A 45 -0.26 -1.55 -8.63
CA HIS A 45 0.81 -1.61 -7.63
C HIS A 45 0.35 -1.24 -6.19
N HIS A 46 -0.88 -0.77 -6.01
CA HIS A 46 -1.49 -0.53 -4.70
C HIS A 46 -2.44 -1.65 -4.25
N HIS A 47 -2.59 -2.72 -5.04
CA HIS A 47 -3.38 -3.86 -4.63
C HIS A 47 -2.59 -4.73 -3.65
N VAL A 48 -3.05 -4.73 -2.40
CA VAL A 48 -2.70 -5.75 -1.41
C VAL A 48 -3.65 -6.92 -1.61
N GLU A 49 -3.10 -8.09 -1.91
CA GLU A 49 -3.88 -9.33 -2.03
C GLU A 49 -4.10 -9.96 -0.66
N SER A 50 -3.07 -10.00 0.17
CA SER A 50 -3.13 -10.61 1.49
C SER A 50 -2.02 -10.10 2.42
N VAL A 51 -2.22 -10.31 3.72
CA VAL A 51 -1.24 -10.02 4.76
C VAL A 51 -1.08 -11.26 5.63
N HIS A 52 0.16 -11.70 5.83
CA HIS A 52 0.50 -12.92 6.58
C HIS A 52 1.33 -12.59 7.82
N PHE A 53 1.04 -13.28 8.92
CA PHE A 53 1.77 -13.19 10.19
C PHE A 53 2.51 -14.47 10.54
N THR A 54 2.36 -15.50 9.71
CA THR A 54 2.98 -16.81 9.84
C THR A 54 3.64 -17.18 8.52
N THR A 55 4.62 -18.09 8.58
CA THR A 55 5.31 -18.60 7.38
C THR A 55 4.30 -19.22 6.41
N PRO A 56 4.14 -18.68 5.19
CA PRO A 56 3.09 -19.10 4.27
C PRO A 56 3.41 -20.41 3.55
N LYS A 57 4.70 -20.81 3.45
CA LYS A 57 5.18 -22.05 2.83
C LYS A 57 6.53 -22.48 3.42
N GLY A 58 6.76 -23.78 3.61
CA GLY A 58 8.03 -24.35 4.08
C GLY A 58 7.91 -25.22 5.34
N ILE A 59 9.00 -25.88 5.74
CA ILE A 59 9.10 -26.57 7.03
C ILE A 59 10.01 -25.73 7.93
N PRO A 60 9.54 -25.25 9.09
CA PRO A 60 8.19 -25.44 9.66
C PRO A 60 7.13 -24.46 9.09
N PHE A 61 5.95 -24.99 8.72
CA PHE A 61 4.80 -24.22 8.24
C PHE A 61 4.00 -23.65 9.42
N GLY A 62 3.45 -22.44 9.25
CA GLY A 62 2.60 -21.83 10.26
C GLY A 62 3.36 -21.29 11.48
N VAL A 63 4.68 -21.16 11.40
CA VAL A 63 5.47 -20.55 12.47
C VAL A 63 5.26 -19.04 12.44
N PRO A 64 4.97 -18.42 13.60
CA PRO A 64 4.77 -16.98 13.67
C PRO A 64 6.06 -16.23 13.31
N PHE A 65 5.91 -15.17 12.52
CA PHE A 65 6.96 -14.19 12.36
C PHE A 65 7.19 -13.42 13.67
N HIS A 66 8.31 -12.72 13.74
CA HIS A 66 8.58 -11.76 14.81
C HIS A 66 7.37 -10.82 14.99
N PRO A 67 6.92 -10.51 16.23
CA PRO A 67 5.72 -9.71 16.47
C PRO A 67 5.70 -8.31 15.89
N ALA A 68 6.82 -7.79 15.38
CA ALA A 68 6.89 -6.51 14.66
C ALA A 68 6.69 -6.64 13.15
N LEU A 69 6.73 -7.86 12.59
CA LEU A 69 6.74 -8.12 11.15
C LEU A 69 5.38 -8.60 10.64
N ALA A 70 5.14 -8.30 9.37
CA ALA A 70 4.13 -8.91 8.53
C ALA A 70 4.64 -9.04 7.10
N VAL A 71 4.08 -9.98 6.36
CA VAL A 71 4.31 -10.12 4.91
C VAL A 71 3.10 -9.58 4.18
N VAL A 72 3.31 -8.64 3.27
CA VAL A 72 2.28 -8.08 2.39
C VAL A 72 2.48 -8.68 1.01
N GLN A 73 1.50 -9.46 0.56
CA GLN A 73 1.48 -10.03 -0.78
C GLN A 73 0.77 -9.06 -1.72
N THR A 74 1.44 -8.71 -2.81
CA THR A 74 0.88 -7.96 -3.94
C THR A 74 0.94 -8.83 -5.19
N PRO A 75 0.21 -8.51 -6.26
CA PRO A 75 0.24 -9.30 -7.50
C PRO A 75 1.63 -9.43 -8.12
N ALA A 76 2.54 -8.49 -7.81
CA ALA A 76 3.88 -8.43 -8.39
C ALA A 76 4.98 -8.95 -7.44
N ARG A 77 4.79 -8.86 -6.12
CA ARG A 77 5.84 -9.19 -5.14
C ARG A 77 5.33 -9.34 -3.72
N GLU A 78 6.07 -10.07 -2.91
CA GLU A 78 5.94 -10.10 -1.45
C GLU A 78 6.91 -9.13 -0.78
N TYR A 79 6.38 -8.35 0.15
CA TYR A 79 7.14 -7.39 0.97
C TYR A 79 7.10 -7.79 2.43
N ILE A 80 8.25 -7.73 3.10
CA ILE A 80 8.31 -7.87 4.56
C ILE A 80 8.32 -6.47 5.14
N VAL A 81 7.36 -6.16 6.00
CA VAL A 81 7.13 -4.81 6.53
C VAL A 81 7.04 -4.82 8.05
N LEU A 82 7.34 -3.66 8.66
CA LEU A 82 6.97 -3.39 10.04
C LEU A 82 5.47 -3.12 10.15
N LYS A 83 4.78 -3.77 11.10
CA LYS A 83 3.32 -3.63 11.25
C LYS A 83 2.88 -2.22 11.65
N ASP A 84 3.70 -1.52 12.41
CA ASP A 84 3.30 -0.24 13.01
C ASP A 84 3.28 0.91 12.00
N ASN A 85 4.09 0.83 10.94
CA ASN A 85 4.27 1.94 10.00
C ASN A 85 4.43 1.49 8.53
N VAL A 86 4.33 0.19 8.25
CA VAL A 86 4.43 -0.38 6.90
C VAL A 86 5.77 -0.08 6.22
N VAL A 87 6.82 0.22 7.00
CA VAL A 87 8.17 0.37 6.46
C VAL A 87 8.65 -0.99 5.96
N GLN A 88 9.04 -1.04 4.69
CA GLN A 88 9.64 -2.23 4.09
C GLN A 88 11.03 -2.50 4.69
N VAL A 89 11.20 -3.72 5.18
CA VAL A 89 12.44 -4.21 5.80
C VAL A 89 13.00 -5.44 5.10
N GLY A 90 12.30 -5.93 4.08
CA GLY A 90 12.69 -7.09 3.28
C GLY A 90 11.81 -7.30 2.06
N CYS A 91 12.14 -8.34 1.29
CA CYS A 91 11.34 -8.83 0.17
C CYS A 91 11.46 -10.36 0.06
N GLU A 92 10.69 -10.96 -0.84
CA GLU A 92 10.70 -12.40 -1.12
C GLU A 92 12.12 -12.98 -1.31
N GLU A 93 12.93 -12.40 -2.21
CA GLU A 93 14.24 -13.00 -2.55
C GLU A 93 15.30 -12.75 -1.47
N GLY A 94 15.19 -11.63 -0.76
CA GLY A 94 16.20 -11.18 0.19
C GLY A 94 15.91 -11.53 1.65
N GLY A 95 14.66 -11.85 1.98
CA GLY A 95 14.20 -11.94 3.36
C GLY A 95 14.36 -10.62 4.11
N VAL A 96 14.43 -10.68 5.44
CA VAL A 96 14.69 -9.51 6.30
C VAL A 96 16.13 -9.06 6.13
N VAL A 97 16.35 -7.76 5.87
CA VAL A 97 17.69 -7.20 5.69
C VAL A 97 18.49 -7.27 7.00
N ASN A 98 19.80 -7.53 6.91
CA ASN A 98 20.71 -7.73 8.05
C ASN A 98 20.58 -6.71 9.19
N VAL A 99 20.38 -5.42 8.87
CA VAL A 99 20.23 -4.39 9.91
C VAL A 99 18.96 -4.61 10.74
N TRP A 100 17.86 -4.98 10.08
CA TRP A 100 16.57 -5.22 10.72
C TRP A 100 16.55 -6.54 11.48
N MET A 101 17.23 -7.57 10.98
CA MET A 101 17.44 -8.82 11.72
C MET A 101 18.06 -8.57 13.10
N ARG A 102 19.11 -7.75 13.16
CA ARG A 102 19.80 -7.40 14.42
C ARG A 102 18.93 -6.55 15.35
N VAL A 103 18.17 -5.61 14.80
CA VAL A 103 17.28 -4.74 15.58
C VAL A 103 16.11 -5.53 16.17
N LEU A 104 15.55 -6.47 15.40
CA LEU A 104 14.38 -7.24 15.78
C LEU A 104 14.72 -8.55 16.50
N GLY A 105 15.97 -9.01 16.45
CA GLY A 105 16.35 -10.33 16.98
C GLY A 105 15.74 -11.49 16.20
N CYS A 106 15.59 -11.32 14.89
CA CYS A 106 15.06 -12.35 13.99
C CYS A 106 16.08 -12.79 12.94
N ASP A 107 15.84 -13.94 12.33
CA ASP A 107 16.62 -14.44 11.20
C ASP A 107 16.15 -13.87 9.85
N GLN A 108 16.74 -14.35 8.76
CA GLN A 108 16.43 -13.87 7.41
C GLN A 108 14.98 -14.18 7.02
N SER A 109 14.39 -15.22 7.59
CA SER A 109 12.98 -15.56 7.39
C SER A 109 12.04 -14.70 8.24
N GLY A 110 12.58 -13.85 9.13
CA GLY A 110 11.80 -13.03 10.05
C GLY A 110 11.30 -13.82 11.27
N MET A 111 11.83 -15.02 11.51
CA MET A 111 11.53 -15.82 12.69
C MET A 111 12.43 -15.44 13.86
N PHE A 112 11.92 -15.57 15.09
CA PHE A 112 12.69 -15.28 16.29
C PHE A 112 13.91 -16.22 16.39
N GLN A 113 15.11 -15.66 16.57
CA GLN A 113 16.27 -16.47 16.90
C GLN A 113 16.28 -16.71 18.41
N MET A 114 15.98 -17.93 18.84
CA MET A 114 16.27 -18.36 20.20
C MET A 114 17.79 -18.48 20.32
N ASN A 115 18.44 -17.44 20.85
CA ASN A 115 19.85 -17.50 21.21
C ASN A 115 20.07 -18.63 22.22
N HIS A 116 21.05 -19.49 21.92
CA HIS A 116 21.53 -20.57 22.78
C HIS A 116 22.66 -20.09 23.69
#